data_AF-A0A645HUI0-F1
#
_entry.id   AF-A0A645HUI0-F1
#
_cell.length_a   1.000
_cell.length_b   1.000
_cell.length_c   1.000
_cell.angle_alpha   90.00
_cell.angle_beta   90.00
_cell.angle_gamma   90.00
#
_symmetry.space_group_name_H-M   'P 1'
#
loop_
_entity.id
_entity.type
_entity.pdbx_description
1 polymer ?
#
loop_
_entity_poly.entity_id
_entity_poly.type
_entity_poly.pdbx_seq_one_letter_code
_entity_poly.pdbx_strand_id
1 'polypeptide(L)'
;MRLLNMQAMESARCLEESVLTSAADGDIGSILGLGYPAWTGGTLSYIDTIGGDVFVQQCDALADQFGERFRPSAWLRERVRSGQRFHS
;
A
#
# COMPACT_ATOMS: atom_id res chain seq x y z
N MET A 1 -3.83 9.94 -6.47
CA MET A 1 -2.77 10.84 -5.96
C MET A 1 -1.43 10.10 -5.98
N ARG A 2 -0.43 10.59 -6.73
CA ARG A 2 0.80 9.81 -7.01
C ARG A 2 1.69 9.55 -5.79
N LEU A 3 1.80 10.51 -4.88
CA LEU A 3 2.70 10.42 -3.71
C LEU A 3 2.22 9.38 -2.69
N LEU A 4 0.94 9.44 -2.34
CA LEU A 4 0.32 8.51 -1.39
C LEU A 4 0.41 7.06 -1.88
N ASN A 5 0.09 6.83 -3.16
CA ASN A 5 0.15 5.49 -3.74
C ASN A 5 1.57 4.90 -3.71
N MET A 6 2.60 5.74 -3.91
CA MET A 6 3.99 5.27 -3.84
C MET A 6 4.39 4.87 -2.42
N GLN A 7 4.04 5.69 -1.42
CA GLN A 7 4.34 5.39 -0.01
C GLN A 7 3.59 4.15 0.50
N ALA A 8 2.32 4.00 0.09
CA ALA A 8 1.51 2.84 0.39
C ALA A 8 2.06 1.56 -0.24
N MET A 9 2.48 1.62 -1.51
CA MET A 9 3.10 0.49 -2.20
C MET A 9 4.41 0.06 -1.55
N GLU A 10 5.25 1.01 -1.14
CA GLU A 10 6.50 0.69 -0.46
C GLU A 10 6.25 0.05 0.91
N SER A 11 5.25 0.53 1.65
CA SER A 11 4.84 -0.10 2.91
C SER A 11 4.36 -1.53 2.70
N ALA A 12 3.61 -1.78 1.61
CA ALA A 12 3.18 -3.13 1.25
C ALA A 12 4.37 -4.04 0.87
N ARG A 13 5.39 -3.51 0.18
CA ARG A 13 6.65 -4.23 -0.08
C ARG A 13 7.43 -4.53 1.19
N CYS A 14 7.51 -3.59 2.14
CA CYS A 14 8.17 -3.84 3.42
C CYS A 14 7.49 -4.99 4.19
N LEU A 15 6.17 -5.15 4.07
CA LEU A 15 5.46 -6.32 4.61
C LEU A 15 5.79 -7.61 3.85
N GLU A 16 5.82 -7.55 2.51
CA GLU A 16 6.23 -8.68 1.65
C GLU A 16 7.63 -9.19 2.01
N GLU A 17 8.57 -8.27 2.20
CA GLU A 17 9.97 -8.54 2.53
C GLU A 17 10.19 -8.87 4.02
N SER A 18 9.12 -8.90 4.83
CA SER A 18 9.17 -9.11 6.29
C SER A 18 10.04 -8.09 7.05
N VAL A 19 10.27 -6.91 6.46
CA VAL A 19 10.87 -5.74 7.12
C VAL A 19 9.89 -5.14 8.11
N LEU A 20 8.63 -5.03 7.69
CA LEU A 20 7.50 -4.82 8.59
C LEU A 20 6.92 -6.19 8.97
N THR A 21 6.63 -6.37 10.26
CA THR A 21 6.02 -7.60 10.79
C THR A 21 4.54 -7.43 11.13
N SER A 22 4.06 -6.19 11.18
CA SER A 22 2.70 -5.82 11.56
C SER A 22 2.21 -4.65 10.73
N ALA A 23 0.99 -4.76 10.18
CA ALA A 23 0.36 -3.67 9.44
C ALA A 23 0.05 -2.47 10.35
N ALA A 24 -0.33 -2.73 11.60
CA ALA A 24 -0.62 -1.68 12.59
C ALA A 24 0.63 -0.86 12.93
N ASP A 25 1.78 -1.53 13.12
CA ASP A 25 3.04 -0.83 13.41
C ASP A 25 3.50 -0.01 12.20
N GLY A 26 3.32 -0.55 10.99
CA GLY A 26 3.57 0.17 9.74
C GLY A 26 2.72 1.43 9.61
N ASP A 27 1.42 1.34 9.91
CA ASP A 27 0.50 2.46 9.85
C ASP A 27 0.82 3.54 10.89
N ILE A 28 1.03 3.15 12.15
CA ILE A 28 1.43 4.08 13.22
C ILE A 28 2.76 4.76 12.86
N GLY A 29 3.75 3.99 12.40
CA GLY A 29 5.04 4.50 11.95
C GLY A 29 4.91 5.46 10.77
N SER A 30 4.03 5.17 9.81
CA SER A 30 3.79 6.05 8.66
C SER A 30 3.20 7.41 9.07
N ILE A 31 2.28 7.42 10.03
CA ILE A 31 1.64 8.65 10.52
C ILE A 31 2.63 9.47 11.34
N LEU A 32 3.26 8.86 12.34
CA LEU A 32 4.10 9.56 13.31
C LEU A 32 5.49 9.90 12.77
N GLY A 33 6.04 9.04 11.90
CA GLY A 33 7.39 9.20 11.36
C GLY A 33 7.42 9.95 10.03
N LEU A 34 6.58 9.55 9.07
CA LEU A 34 6.60 10.10 7.70
C LEU A 34 5.62 11.26 7.48
N GLY A 35 4.70 11.49 8.43
CA GLY A 35 3.64 12.48 8.29
C GLY A 35 2.55 12.05 7.29
N TYR A 36 2.31 10.74 7.15
CA TYR A 36 1.24 10.24 6.29
C TYR A 36 -0.13 10.75 6.78
N PRO A 37 -1.10 11.06 5.89
CA PRO A 37 -2.34 11.70 6.32
C PRO A 37 -3.14 10.84 7.31
N ALA A 38 -3.24 11.30 8.57
CA ALA A 38 -3.81 10.51 9.66
C ALA A 38 -5.27 10.06 9.42
N TRP A 39 -6.07 10.83 8.66
CA TRP A 39 -7.45 10.48 8.32
C TRP A 39 -7.58 9.25 7.42
N THR A 40 -6.48 8.77 6.82
CA THR A 40 -6.45 7.54 6.01
C THR A 40 -6.20 6.28 6.86
N GLY A 41 -5.88 6.45 8.15
CA GLY A 41 -5.50 5.35 9.04
C GLY A 41 -4.04 4.88 8.88
N GLY A 42 -3.30 5.38 7.89
CA GLY A 42 -1.92 4.98 7.59
C GLY A 42 -1.77 4.45 6.17
N THR A 43 -0.55 4.08 5.77
CA THR A 43 -0.25 3.64 4.40
C THR A 43 -0.96 2.34 4.00
N LEU A 44 -1.09 1.38 4.90
CA LEU A 44 -1.69 0.07 4.65
C LEU A 44 -3.20 0.11 4.87
N SER A 45 -3.66 0.80 5.92
CA SER A 45 -5.08 1.13 6.11
C SER A 45 -5.66 1.90 4.92
N TYR A 46 -4.88 2.77 4.29
CA TYR A 46 -5.28 3.46 3.07
C TYR A 46 -5.63 2.48 1.95
N ILE A 47 -4.83 1.42 1.74
CA ILE A 47 -5.07 0.41 0.70
C ILE A 47 -6.39 -0.33 0.96
N ASP A 48 -6.63 -0.72 2.22
CA ASP A 48 -7.89 -1.38 2.60
C ASP A 48 -9.09 -0.45 2.44
N THR A 49 -8.92 0.85 2.77
CA THR A 49 -10.00 1.86 2.71
C THR A 49 -10.46 2.13 1.28
N ILE A 50 -9.54 2.25 0.33
CA ILE A 50 -9.89 2.49 -1.08
C ILE A 50 -10.27 1.19 -1.82
N GLY A 51 -9.96 0.04 -1.24
CA GLY A 51 -10.12 -1.28 -1.82
C GLY A 51 -8.88 -1.72 -2.60
N GLY A 52 -8.39 -2.93 -2.30
CA GLY A 52 -7.18 -3.49 -2.90
C GLY A 52 -7.21 -3.52 -4.43
N ASP A 53 -8.34 -3.89 -5.04
CA ASP A 53 -8.49 -3.93 -6.50
C ASP A 53 -8.35 -2.54 -7.13
N VAL A 54 -8.98 -1.54 -6.50
CA VAL A 54 -8.92 -0.14 -6.94
C VAL A 54 -7.49 0.39 -6.80
N PHE A 55 -6.81 0.05 -5.71
CA PHE A 55 -5.41 0.42 -5.51
C PHE A 55 -4.49 -0.17 -6.58
N VAL A 56 -4.60 -1.47 -6.85
CA VAL A 56 -3.80 -2.15 -7.88
C VAL A 56 -4.04 -1.52 -9.25
N GLN A 57 -5.29 -1.25 -9.63
CA GLN A 57 -5.61 -0.57 -10.89
C GLN A 57 -5.02 0.84 -10.97
N GLN A 58 -5.10 1.62 -9.90
CA GLN A 58 -4.50 2.95 -9.85
C GLN A 58 -2.96 2.89 -9.99
N CYS A 59 -2.32 1.92 -9.34
CA CYS A 59 -0.88 1.72 -9.42
C CYS A 59 -0.45 1.27 -10.83
N ASP A 60 -1.22 0.39 -11.48
CA ASP A 60 -0.96 0.02 -12.87
C ASP A 60 -1.07 1.21 -13.83
N ALA A 61 -2.13 2.02 -13.69
CA ALA A 61 -2.28 3.24 -14.48
C ALA A 61 -1.13 4.24 -14.24
N LEU A 62 -0.59 4.30 -13.01
CA LEU A 62 0.58 5.11 -12.69
C LEU A 62 1.88 4.51 -13.27
N ALA A 63 2.00 3.18 -13.32
CA ALA A 63 3.16 2.51 -13.89
C ALA A 63 3.25 2.74 -15.39
N ASP A 64 2.12 2.64 -16.09
CA ASP A 64 2.05 2.87 -17.54
C ASP A 64 2.37 4.32 -17.91
N GLN A 65 2.02 5.29 -17.04
CA GLN A 65 2.28 6.72 -17.29
C GLN A 65 3.64 7.21 -16.79
N PHE A 66 4.14 6.68 -15.68
CA PHE A 66 5.27 7.25 -14.94
C PHE A 66 6.40 6.25 -14.63
N GLY A 67 6.30 5.03 -15.13
CA GLY A 67 7.35 4.00 -15.10
C GLY A 67 7.14 2.89 -14.08
N GLU A 68 7.88 1.81 -14.29
CA GLU A 68 7.71 0.50 -13.63
C GLU A 68 7.81 0.50 -12.11
N ARG A 69 8.38 1.55 -11.50
CA ARG A 69 8.44 1.70 -10.04
C ARG A 69 7.07 1.66 -9.38
N PHE A 70 6.01 2.05 -10.10
CA PHE A 70 4.64 2.02 -9.60
C PHE A 70 3.94 0.66 -9.81
N ARG A 71 4.60 -0.33 -10.42
CA ARG A 71 3.99 -1.61 -10.72
C ARG A 71 3.78 -2.40 -9.41
N PRO A 72 2.54 -2.84 -9.09
CA PRO A 72 2.27 -3.73 -7.97
C PRO A 72 3.03 -5.05 -8.10
N SER A 73 3.60 -5.54 -6.99
CA SER A 73 4.27 -6.85 -6.94
C SER A 73 3.28 -7.99 -7.13
N ALA A 74 3.79 -9.17 -7.50
CA ALA A 74 2.97 -10.38 -7.64
C ALA A 74 2.31 -10.76 -6.30
N TRP A 75 3.03 -10.60 -5.19
CA TRP A 75 2.51 -10.85 -3.85
C TRP A 75 1.33 -9.94 -3.52
N LEU A 76 1.44 -8.63 -3.79
CA LEU A 76 0.36 -7.69 -3.52
C LEU A 76 -0.88 -8.02 -4.35
N ARG A 77 -0.70 -8.37 -5.63
CA ARG A 77 -1.80 -8.80 -6.51
C ARG A 77 -2.48 -10.05 -5.98
N GLU A 78 -1.71 -11.03 -5.54
CA GLU A 78 -2.24 -12.28 -4.99
C GLU A 78 -3.01 -12.06 -3.69
N ARG A 79 -2.48 -11.21 -2.81
CA ARG A 79 -3.15 -10.82 -1.56
C ARG A 79 -4.51 -10.18 -1.84
N VAL A 80 -4.56 -9.24 -2.78
CA VAL A 80 -5.81 -8.59 -3.20
C VAL A 80 -6.76 -9.61 -3.83
N ARG A 81 -6.28 -10.46 -4.75
CA ARG A 81 -7.08 -11.47 -5.44
C ARG A 81 -7.70 -12.50 -4.48
N SER A 82 -7.00 -12.85 -3.41
CA SER A 82 -7.48 -13.76 -2.36
C SER A 82 -8.42 -13.08 -1.37
N GLY A 83 -8.74 -11.79 -1.54
CA GLY A 83 -9.60 -11.02 -0.65
C GLY A 83 -8.97 -10.73 0.71
N GLN A 84 -7.66 -10.94 0.85
CA GLN A 84 -6.93 -10.68 2.09
C GLN A 84 -6.72 -9.18 2.24
N ARG A 85 -7.10 -8.67 3.41
CA ARG A 85 -6.86 -7.28 3.82
C ARG A 85 -5.56 -7.17 4.61
N PHE A 86 -5.08 -5.94 4.78
CA PHE A 86 -3.97 -5.67 5.70
C PHE A 86 -4.45 -5.71 7.15
N HIS A 87 -5.67 -5.25 7.39
CA HIS A 87 -6.36 -5.30 8.67
C HIS A 87 -7.61 -6.18 8.58
N SER A 88 -7.77 -7.08 9.55
CA SER A 88 -8.89 -8.01 9.71
C SER A 88 -9.78 -7.64 10.87
#